data_AF-A0A496UYA0-F1
#
_entry.id   AF-A0A496UYA0-F1
#
_cell.length_a   1.000
_cell.length_b   1.000
_cell.length_c   1.000
_cell.angle_alpha   90.00
_cell.angle_beta   90.00
_cell.angle_gamma   90.00
#
_symmetry.space_group_name_H-M   'P 1'
#
loop_
_entity.id
_entity.type
_entity.pdbx_description
1 polymer ?
#
loop_
_entity_poly.entity_id
_entity_poly.type
_entity_poly.pdbx_seq_one_letter_code
_entity_poly.pdbx_strand_id
1 'polypeptide(L)' 'MKKLPLGIQTFSKLIKNDCLYVDKTRHIAELIQAGDYLFLSRPRRFGKSL' A
#
# COMPACT_ATOMS: atom_id res chain seq x y z
N MET A 1 -11.39 7.80 -15.86
CA MET A 1 -10.94 6.90 -14.77
C MET A 1 -9.42 6.77 -14.85
N LYS A 2 -8.68 6.97 -13.76
CA LYS A 2 -7.22 6.81 -13.75
C LYS A 2 -6.82 5.33 -13.79
N LYS A 3 -5.71 5.00 -14.45
CA LYS A 3 -5.21 3.63 -14.54
C LYS A 3 -4.70 3.15 -13.18
N LEU A 4 -5.05 1.92 -12.79
CA LEU A 4 -4.47 1.30 -11.60
C LEU A 4 -2.98 0.94 -11.87
N PRO A 5 -2.06 1.20 -10.93
CA PRO A 5 -0.63 0.92 -11.10
C PRO A 5 -0.29 -0.56 -10.90
N LEU A 6 -1.02 -1.46 -11.56
CA LEU A 6 -0.78 -2.91 -11.46
C LEU A 6 0.60 -3.25 -12.03
N GLY A 7 1.45 -3.87 -11.21
CA GLY A 7 2.83 -4.23 -11.59
C GLY A 7 3.82 -3.06 -11.62
N ILE A 8 3.40 -1.83 -11.33
CA ILE A 8 4.29 -0.65 -11.24
C ILE A 8 4.67 -0.43 -9.78
N GLN A 9 5.94 -0.70 -9.45
CA GLN A 9 6.45 -0.52 -8.09
C GLN A 9 7.25 0.78 -7.90
N THR A 10 7.50 1.52 -8.98
CA THR A 10 8.32 2.74 -8.94
C THR A 10 7.44 3.98 -8.98
N PHE A 11 7.64 4.90 -8.03
CA PHE A 11 6.85 6.13 -7.91
C PHE A 11 6.99 7.04 -9.14
N SER A 12 8.20 7.17 -9.70
CA SER A 12 8.43 8.00 -10.90
C SER A 12 7.63 7.50 -12.11
N LYS A 13 7.49 6.19 -12.29
CA LYS A 13 6.66 5.58 -13.35
C LYS A 13 5.17 5.83 -13.11
N LEU A 14 4.74 5.81 -11.85
CA LEU A 14 3.36 6.08 -11.46
C LEU A 14 2.95 7.51 -11.87
N ILE A 15 3.80 8.51 -11.57
CA ILE A 15 3.58 9.90 -11.95
C ILE A 15 3.58 10.06 -13.48
N LYS A 16 4.61 9.53 -14.16
CA LYS A 16 4.75 9.66 -15.61
C LYS A 16 3.57 9.08 -16.39
N ASN A 17 2.95 8.03 -15.86
CA ASN A 17 1.84 7.32 -16.52
C ASN A 17 0.45 7.80 -16.07
N ASP A 18 0.35 8.88 -15.28
CA ASP A 18 -0.88 9.40 -14.66
C ASP A 18 -1.73 8.29 -14.01
N CYS A 19 -1.06 7.40 -13.27
CA CYS A 19 -1.74 6.32 -12.56
C CYS A 19 -2.45 6.83 -11.30
N LEU A 20 -3.43 6.06 -10.83
CA LEU A 20 -4.07 6.31 -9.53
C LEU A 20 -3.06 6.10 -8.40
N TYR A 21 -2.80 7.15 -7.63
CA TYR A 21 -2.05 7.10 -6.39
C TYR A 21 -3.00 7.40 -5.23
N VAL A 22 -2.91 6.60 -4.16
CA VAL A 22 -3.64 6.88 -2.91
C VAL A 22 -2.59 7.14 -1.84
N ASP A 23 -2.53 8.37 -1.37
CA ASP A 23 -1.66 8.73 -0.25
C ASP A 23 -2.19 8.11 1.04
N LYS A 24 -1.33 7.34 1.71
CA LYS A 24 -1.61 6.67 2.98
C LYS A 24 -0.70 7.15 4.10
N THR A 25 0.10 8.19 3.86
CA THR A 25 1.14 8.68 4.78
C THR A 25 0.58 8.96 6.17
N ARG A 26 -0.56 9.65 6.27
CA ARG A 26 -1.22 9.92 7.56
C ARG A 26 -1.59 8.63 8.31
N HIS A 27 -2.25 7.69 7.64
CA HIS A 27 -2.66 6.43 8.27
C HIS A 27 -1.46 5.60 8.72
N ILE A 28 -0.37 5.62 7.96
CA ILE A 28 0.88 4.94 8.34
C ILE A 28 1.47 5.60 9.59
N ALA A 29 1.48 6.94 9.66
CA ALA A 29 1.98 7.67 10.83
C ALA A 29 1.15 7.39 12.08
N GLU A 30 -0.19 7.36 11.97
CA GLU A 30 -1.11 6.97 13.04
C GLU A 30 -0.86 5.52 13.48
N LEU A 31 -0.67 4.61 12.53
CA LEU A 31 -0.38 3.21 12.79
C LEU A 31 0.92 3.06 13.58
N ILE A 32 2.00 3.74 13.18
CA ILE A 32 3.30 3.70 13.88
C ILE A 32 3.18 4.25 15.32
N GLN A 33 2.32 5.24 15.54
CA GLN A 33 2.12 5.86 16.87
C GLN A 33 1.16 5.09 17.78
N ALA A 34 0.39 4.13 17.25
CA ALA A 34 -0.66 3.46 17.99
C ALA A 34 -0.17 2.48 19.08
N GLY A 35 1.12 2.13 19.10
CA GLY A 35 1.76 1.35 20.16
C GLY A 35 2.79 0.35 19.67
N ASP A 36 3.43 -0.35 20.61
CA ASP A 36 4.56 -1.25 20.32
C ASP A 36 4.15 -2.52 19.56
N TYR A 37 2.89 -2.96 19.73
CA TYR A 37 2.36 -4.19 19.11
C TYR A 37 1.03 -3.92 18.42
N LEU A 38 1.02 -4.09 17.10
CA LEU A 38 -0.17 -3.98 16.27
C LEU A 38 -0.55 -5.33 15.71
N PHE A 39 -1.73 -5.81 16.10
CA PHE A 39 -2.30 -7.02 15.52
C PHE A 39 -2.87 -6.70 14.14
N LEU A 40 -2.10 -7.04 13.09
CA LEU A 40 -2.61 -7.08 11.74
C LEU A 40 -3.20 -8.46 11.49
N SER A 41 -4.53 -8.53 11.33
CA SER A 41 -5.18 -9.79 10.98
C SER A 41 -4.57 -10.28 9.67
N ARG A 42 -3.92 -11.46 9.70
CA ARG A 42 -3.40 -12.12 8.50
C ARG A 42 -4.45 -13.11 8.03
N PRO A 43 -5.25 -12.79 6.98
CA PRO A 43 -6.28 -13.70 6.52
C PRO A 43 -5.65 -15.01 6.05
N ARG A 44 -6.35 -16.13 6.28
CA ARG A 44 -5.87 -17.45 5.87
C ARG A 44 -5.67 -17.47 4.35
N ARG A 45 -4.48 -17.89 3.90
CA ARG A 45 -4.00 -17.86 2.48
C ARG A 45 -3.57 -16.49 1.93
N PHE A 46 -3.53 -15.45 2.76
CA PHE A 46 -2.91 -14.17 2.36
C PHE A 46 -1.38 -14.31 2.41
N GLY A 47 -0.73 -14.21 1.26
CA GLY A 47 0.74 -14.26 1.13
C GLY A 47 1.36 -15.65 1.30
N LYS A 48 0.67 -16.73 0.89
CA LYS A 48 1.36 -17.99 0.57
C LYS A 48 1.59 -17.99 -0.94
N SER A 49 2.86 -17.96 -1.35
CA SER A 49 3.23 -18.22 -2.74
C SER A 49 2.94 -19.68 -3.09
N LEU A 50 2.59 -19.92 -4.36
CA LEU A 50 2.87 -21.18 -5.04
C LEU A 50 4.39 -21.39 -5.12
#